data_AF-A0A974SMC9-F1
#
_entry.id   AF-A0A974SMC9-F1
#
_cell.length_a   1.000
_cell.length_b   1.000
_cell.length_c   1.000
_cell.angle_alpha   90.00
_cell.angle_beta   90.00
_cell.angle_gamma   90.00
#
_symmetry.space_group_name_H-M   'P 1'
#
loop_
_entity.id
_entity.type
_entity.pdbx_description
1 polymer ?
#
loop_
_entity_poly.entity_id
_entity_poly.type
_entity_poly.pdbx_seq_one_letter_code
_entity_poly.pdbx_strand_id
1 'polypeptide(L)'
;MSAQKVAFVAGAMGGMGAAICQSLARDGLRVIAGCPSHYRFKDEWLAMQRALGFEFLSEEYENADGSRLDALLDRIEREVGPLEVLVNNAEMTHFRNPATLARRARVVSIEPVEGAYRTRVWLPGEDRRH
;
A
#
# COMPACT_ATOMS: atom_id res chain seq x y z
N MET A 1 5.97 15.83 -19.02
CA MET A 1 6.48 14.81 -18.09
C MET A 1 5.29 14.03 -17.58
N SER A 2 5.27 12.70 -17.67
CA SER A 2 4.20 11.90 -17.07
C SER A 2 4.22 12.04 -15.56
N ALA A 3 3.06 12.12 -14.91
CA ALA A 3 2.97 12.11 -13.45
C ALA A 3 3.66 10.84 -12.89
N GLN A 4 4.39 10.98 -11.79
CA GLN A 4 5.04 9.84 -11.14
C GLN A 4 3.97 8.91 -10.58
N LYS A 5 4.09 7.62 -10.88
CA LYS A 5 3.15 6.59 -10.42
C LYS A 5 3.29 6.34 -8.94
N VAL A 6 2.16 6.08 -8.28
CA VAL A 6 2.07 5.95 -6.83
C VAL A 6 1.83 4.50 -6.42
N ALA A 7 2.48 4.07 -5.34
CA ALA A 7 2.15 2.84 -4.63
C ALA A 7 1.69 3.15 -3.20
N PHE A 8 0.61 2.51 -2.78
CA PHE A 8 0.17 2.52 -1.38
C PHE A 8 0.41 1.15 -0.75
N VAL A 9 1.05 1.13 0.41
CA VAL A 9 1.37 -0.11 1.16
C VAL A 9 0.71 -0.04 2.52
N ALA A 10 -0.34 -0.82 2.75
CA ALA A 10 -0.92 -1.00 4.08
C ALA A 10 -0.02 -1.92 4.92
N GLY A 11 0.19 -1.59 6.20
CA GLY A 11 1.13 -2.33 7.05
C GLY A 11 2.59 -2.11 6.65
N ALA A 12 2.93 -0.87 6.25
CA ALA A 12 4.25 -0.52 5.73
C ALA A 12 5.36 -0.50 6.79
N MET A 13 5.03 -0.19 8.04
CA MET A 13 6.04 0.13 9.07
C MET A 13 6.55 -1.09 9.85
N GLY A 14 6.48 -2.29 9.26
CA GLY A 14 7.00 -3.55 9.80
C GLY A 14 7.97 -4.23 8.83
N GLY A 15 8.67 -5.29 9.26
CA GLY A 15 9.79 -5.92 8.52
C GLY A 15 9.56 -6.13 7.02
N MET A 16 8.53 -6.89 6.63
CA MET A 16 8.20 -7.10 5.21
C MET A 16 7.65 -5.83 4.55
N GLY A 17 6.81 -5.06 5.25
CA GLY A 17 6.22 -3.84 4.71
C GLY A 17 7.27 -2.80 4.32
N ALA A 18 8.32 -2.64 5.14
CA ALA A 18 9.41 -1.72 4.89
C ALA A 18 10.22 -2.18 3.67
N ALA A 19 10.53 -3.47 3.58
CA ALA A 19 11.22 -4.03 2.41
C ALA A 19 10.42 -3.84 1.12
N ILE A 20 9.09 -4.02 1.17
CA ILE A 20 8.19 -3.77 0.04
C ILE A 20 8.21 -2.29 -0.37
N CYS A 21 8.13 -1.36 0.60
CA CYS A 21 8.20 0.07 0.32
C CYS A 21 9.52 0.44 -0.38
N GLN A 22 10.64 -0.06 0.13
CA GLN A 22 11.96 0.17 -0.45
C GLN A 22 12.07 -0.39 -1.87
N SER A 23 11.56 -1.60 -2.11
CA SER A 23 11.54 -2.20 -3.45
C SER A 23 10.76 -1.35 -4.44
N LEU A 24 9.55 -0.92 -4.08
CA LEU A 24 8.70 -0.12 -4.96
C LEU A 24 9.30 1.26 -5.25
N ALA A 25 9.99 1.87 -4.28
CA ALA A 25 10.71 3.12 -4.53
C ALA A 25 11.93 2.94 -5.43
N ARG A 26 12.66 1.82 -5.33
CA ARG A 26 13.74 1.48 -6.28
C ARG A 26 13.20 1.30 -7.70
N ASP A 27 11.98 0.81 -7.84
CA ASP A 27 11.26 0.70 -9.12
C ASP A 27 10.74 2.07 -9.63
N GLY A 28 11.03 3.17 -8.93
CA GLY A 28 10.70 4.53 -9.34
C GLY A 28 9.29 5.00 -8.94
N LEU A 29 8.55 4.20 -8.17
CA LEU A 29 7.24 4.62 -7.67
C LEU A 29 7.38 5.56 -6.48
N ARG A 30 6.47 6.53 -6.39
CA ARG A 30 6.29 7.31 -5.17
C ARG A 30 5.49 6.47 -4.17
N VAL A 31 6.08 6.18 -3.02
CA VAL A 31 5.49 5.25 -2.04
C VAL A 31 4.81 6.02 -0.90
N ILE A 32 3.59 5.59 -0.59
CA ILE A 32 2.80 6.03 0.55
C ILE A 32 2.69 4.87 1.53
N ALA A 33 3.32 5.03 2.68
CA ALA A 33 3.35 4.06 3.77
C ALA A 33 2.09 4.20 4.65
N GLY A 34 1.20 3.23 4.56
CA GLY A 34 0.02 3.12 5.43
C GLY A 34 0.42 2.70 6.84
N CYS A 35 -0.01 3.48 7.83
CA CYS A 35 0.26 3.24 9.25
C CYS A 35 -1.02 3.26 10.10
N PRO A 36 -1.09 2.51 11.20
CA PRO A 36 -2.24 2.58 12.13
C PRO A 36 -2.43 4.01 12.66
N SER A 37 -3.68 4.36 12.98
CA SER A 37 -3.98 5.62 13.66
C SER A 37 -3.16 5.70 14.96
N HIS A 38 -2.62 6.88 15.27
CA HIS A 38 -1.82 7.09 16.48
C HIS A 38 -0.54 6.23 16.59
N TYR A 39 0.00 5.72 15.47
CA TYR A 39 1.27 4.99 15.50
C TYR A 39 2.44 5.91 15.92
N ARG A 40 2.88 5.74 17.18
CA ARG A 40 3.84 6.64 17.86
C ARG A 40 5.23 6.71 17.21
N PHE A 41 5.61 5.72 16.41
CA PHE A 41 6.94 5.62 15.80
C PHE A 41 6.96 6.04 14.33
N LYS A 42 5.88 6.64 13.82
CA LYS A 42 5.76 7.05 12.42
C LYS A 42 6.93 7.92 11.97
N ASP A 43 7.20 8.99 12.72
CA ASP A 43 8.21 9.97 12.33
C ASP A 43 9.65 9.43 12.46
N GLU A 44 9.90 8.62 13.49
CA GLU A 44 11.16 7.90 13.67
C GLU A 44 11.39 6.93 12.52
N TRP A 45 10.38 6.13 12.16
CA TRP A 45 10.47 5.20 11.04
C TRP A 45 10.74 5.94 9.72
N LEU A 46 10.05 7.05 9.45
CA LEU A 46 10.31 7.88 8.27
C LEU A 46 11.74 8.44 8.26
N ALA A 47 12.25 8.90 9.41
CA ALA A 47 13.63 9.37 9.53
C ALA A 47 14.65 8.25 9.24
N MET A 48 14.41 7.04 9.74
CA MET A 48 15.24 5.87 9.43
C MET A 48 15.24 5.56 7.92
N GLN A 49 14.08 5.60 7.27
CA GLN A 49 14.01 5.35 5.82
C GLN A 49 14.75 6.44 5.02
N ARG A 50 14.65 7.71 5.42
CA ARG A 50 15.43 8.80 4.81
C ARG A 50 16.93 8.60 4.96
N ALA A 51 17.40 8.15 6.13
CA ALA A 51 18.81 7.83 6.34
C ALA A 51 19.31 6.68 5.44
N LEU A 52 18.40 5.80 5.00
CA LEU A 52 18.68 4.74 4.03
C LEU A 52 18.53 5.19 2.57
N GLY A 53 18.24 6.47 2.30
CA GLY A 53 18.09 7.03 0.96
C GLY A 53 16.67 6.89 0.38
N PHE A 54 15.67 6.59 1.20
CA PHE A 54 14.28 6.49 0.77
C PHE A 54 13.44 7.66 1.25
N GLU A 55 12.64 8.22 0.34
CA GLU A 55 11.65 9.25 0.67
C GLU A 55 10.24 8.68 0.54
N PHE A 56 9.54 8.59 1.66
CA PHE A 56 8.16 8.08 1.72
C PHE A 56 7.22 9.14 2.25
N LEU A 57 6.00 9.17 1.71
CA LEU A 57 4.86 9.78 2.38
C LEU A 57 4.26 8.76 3.36
N SER A 58 3.49 9.23 4.33
CA SER A 58 2.75 8.37 5.24
C SER A 58 1.29 8.79 5.28
N GLU A 59 0.39 7.82 5.33
CA GLU A 59 -1.03 8.04 5.53
C GLU A 59 -1.55 7.16 6.65
N GLU A 60 -2.45 7.70 7.46
CA GLU A 60 -3.13 6.90 8.48
C GLU A 60 -4.19 6.02 7.83
N TYR A 61 -4.08 4.73 8.10
CA TYR A 61 -5.00 3.71 7.62
C TYR A 61 -5.08 2.59 8.65
N GLU A 62 -6.21 2.56 9.35
CA GLU A 62 -6.55 1.51 10.29
C GLU A 62 -7.85 0.83 9.85
N ASN A 63 -7.83 -0.49 9.91
CA ASN A 63 -8.80 -1.29 9.19
C ASN A 63 -10.06 -1.54 10.04
N ALA A 64 -11.13 -0.81 9.74
CA ALA A 64 -12.49 -1.12 10.24
C ALA A 64 -13.60 -0.80 9.23
N ASP A 65 -13.36 0.06 8.23
CA ASP A 65 -14.37 0.50 7.27
C ASP A 65 -13.81 0.57 5.83
N GLY A 66 -14.43 -0.15 4.89
CA GLY A 66 -14.00 -0.18 3.49
C GLY A 66 -14.22 1.15 2.77
N SER A 67 -15.20 1.94 3.21
CA SER A 67 -15.48 3.27 2.65
C SER A 67 -14.32 4.25 2.87
N ARG A 68 -13.55 4.06 3.95
CA ARG A 68 -12.38 4.89 4.26
C ARG A 68 -11.21 4.63 3.32
N LEU A 69 -11.10 3.43 2.77
CA LEU A 69 -10.04 3.11 1.82
C LEU A 69 -10.29 3.82 0.49
N ASP A 70 -11.49 3.74 -0.09
CA ASP A 70 -11.79 4.42 -1.35
C ASP A 70 -11.54 5.94 -1.27
N ALA A 71 -12.00 6.59 -0.20
CA ALA A 71 -11.78 8.03 0.01
C ALA A 71 -10.29 8.38 0.18
N LEU A 72 -9.51 7.52 0.83
CA LEU A 72 -8.05 7.69 0.95
C LEU A 72 -7.38 7.56 -0.42
N LEU A 73 -7.75 6.55 -1.21
CA LEU A 73 -7.20 6.34 -2.54
C LEU A 73 -7.56 7.48 -3.49
N ASP A 74 -8.80 7.95 -3.49
CA ASP A 74 -9.24 9.12 -4.26
C ASP A 74 -8.42 10.37 -3.91
N ARG A 75 -8.12 10.57 -2.62
CA ARG A 75 -7.27 11.67 -2.16
C ARG A 75 -5.84 11.53 -2.69
N ILE A 76 -5.25 10.34 -2.56
CA ILE A 76 -3.91 10.04 -3.05
C ILE A 76 -3.80 10.30 -4.55
N GLU A 77 -4.77 9.83 -5.34
CA GLU A 77 -4.78 10.01 -6.79
C GLU A 77 -4.86 11.49 -7.20
N ARG A 78 -5.63 12.28 -6.44
CA ARG A 78 -5.78 13.71 -6.67
C ARG A 78 -4.55 14.53 -6.26
N GLU A 79 -3.93 14.20 -5.13
CA GLU A 79 -2.91 15.05 -4.49
C GLU A 79 -1.47 14.61 -4.78
N VAL A 80 -1.26 13.32 -5.07
CA VAL A 80 0.08 12.75 -5.20
C VAL A 80 0.35 12.30 -6.64
N GLY A 81 -0.59 11.57 -7.25
CA GLY A 81 -0.46 11.07 -8.61
C GLY A 81 -1.20 9.76 -8.86
N PRO A 82 -1.20 9.27 -10.12
CA PRO A 82 -1.97 8.10 -10.50
C PRO A 82 -1.51 6.86 -9.72
N LEU A 83 -2.48 6.16 -9.14
CA LEU A 83 -2.25 4.96 -8.36
C LEU A 83 -1.97 3.77 -9.27
N GLU A 84 -0.88 3.05 -9.00
CA GLU A 84 -0.40 1.95 -9.83
C GLU A 84 -0.36 0.62 -9.07
N VAL A 85 -0.03 0.66 -7.78
CA VAL A 85 0.09 -0.54 -6.93
C VAL A 85 -0.57 -0.30 -5.58
N LEU A 86 -1.36 -1.30 -5.16
CA LEU A 86 -1.96 -1.41 -3.85
C LEU A 86 -1.45 -2.68 -3.17
N VAL A 87 -0.73 -2.54 -2.07
CA VAL A 87 -0.25 -3.68 -1.28
C VAL A 87 -1.03 -3.77 0.01
N ASN A 88 -1.73 -4.87 0.22
CA ASN A 88 -2.25 -5.26 1.52
C ASN A 88 -1.23 -6.16 2.22
N ASN A 89 -0.43 -5.59 3.12
CA ASN A 89 0.59 -6.31 3.90
C ASN A 89 0.34 -6.23 5.41
N ALA A 90 -0.80 -5.70 5.88
CA ALA A 90 -1.07 -5.64 7.30
C ALA A 90 -1.72 -6.93 7.81
N GLU A 91 -1.16 -7.51 8.88
CA GLU A 91 -1.61 -8.76 9.49
C GLU A 91 -3.08 -8.74 9.94
N MET A 92 -3.61 -7.56 10.27
CA MET A 92 -5.02 -7.35 10.64
C MET A 92 -5.81 -6.58 9.58
N THR A 93 -5.21 -6.30 8.43
CA THR A 93 -5.87 -5.55 7.35
C THR A 93 -6.29 -6.49 6.21
N HIS A 94 -7.55 -6.36 5.83
CA HIS A 94 -8.13 -6.99 4.66
C HIS A 94 -8.77 -5.90 3.81
N PHE A 95 -8.27 -5.73 2.58
CA PHE A 95 -8.98 -4.95 1.57
C PHE A 95 -10.31 -5.63 1.26
N ARG A 96 -11.41 -4.96 1.59
CA ARG A 96 -12.74 -5.42 1.19
C ARG A 96 -12.86 -5.24 -0.32
N ASN A 97 -13.00 -6.35 -1.04
CA ASN A 97 -13.19 -6.41 -2.49
C ASN A 97 -11.95 -6.01 -3.35
N PRO A 98 -10.85 -6.79 -3.32
CA PRO A 98 -9.66 -6.55 -4.13
C PRO A 98 -9.91 -6.48 -5.64
N ALA A 99 -10.93 -7.19 -6.15
CA ALA A 99 -11.29 -7.16 -7.57
C ALA A 99 -11.85 -5.78 -8.00
N THR A 100 -12.58 -5.11 -7.11
CA THR A 100 -13.03 -3.73 -7.35
C THR A 100 -11.85 -2.76 -7.33
N LEU A 101 -10.96 -2.89 -6.33
CA LEU A 101 -9.74 -2.09 -6.26
C LEU A 101 -8.83 -2.31 -7.49
N ALA A 102 -8.84 -3.52 -8.06
CA ALA A 102 -8.08 -3.86 -9.25
C ALA A 102 -8.50 -3.05 -10.49
N ARG A 103 -9.70 -2.45 -10.49
CA ARG A 103 -10.12 -1.51 -11.54
C ARG A 103 -9.28 -0.24 -11.57
N ARG A 104 -8.61 0.11 -10.45
CA ARG A 104 -7.80 1.32 -10.28
C ARG A 104 -6.31 1.04 -10.44
N ALA A 105 -5.83 -0.03 -9.80
CA ALA A 105 -4.40 -0.33 -9.65
C ALA A 105 -4.17 -1.84 -9.54
N ARG A 106 -2.93 -2.29 -9.70
CA ARG A 106 -2.59 -3.69 -9.39
C ARG A 106 -2.70 -3.91 -7.89
N VAL A 107 -3.46 -4.91 -7.47
CA VAL A 107 -3.63 -5.24 -6.04
C VAL A 107 -2.82 -6.46 -5.70
N VAL A 108 -1.97 -6.35 -4.69
CA VAL A 108 -1.17 -7.45 -4.13
C VAL A 108 -1.60 -7.63 -2.68
N SER A 109 -2.14 -8.79 -2.33
CA SER A 109 -2.48 -9.13 -0.94
C SER A 109 -1.52 -10.19 -0.43
N ILE A 110 -0.89 -9.92 0.71
CA ILE A 110 0.00 -10.84 1.43
C ILE A 110 -0.71 -11.20 2.72
N GLU A 111 -1.08 -12.47 2.87
CA GLU A 111 -1.89 -12.96 3.98
C GLU A 111 -1.11 -14.05 4.73
N PRO A 112 -1.01 -13.97 6.07
CA PRO A 112 -0.48 -15.09 6.84
C PRO A 112 -1.40 -16.30 6.68
N VAL A 113 -0.80 -17.46 6.47
CA VAL A 113 -1.44 -18.77 6.53
C VAL A 113 -0.62 -19.66 7.46
N GLU A 114 -1.13 -20.83 7.84
CA GLU A 114 -0.41 -21.71 8.76
C GLU A 114 1.01 -22.03 8.23
N GLY A 115 2.03 -21.57 8.97
CA GLY A 115 3.45 -21.79 8.64
C GLY A 115 3.97 -21.08 7.38
N ALA A 116 3.18 -20.22 6.71
CA ALA A 116 3.59 -19.57 5.46
C ALA A 116 2.86 -18.23 5.21
N TYR A 117 3.15 -17.61 4.07
CA TYR A 117 2.40 -16.48 3.55
C TYR A 117 1.80 -16.83 2.19
N ARG A 118 0.55 -16.43 1.96
CA ARG A 118 -0.11 -16.52 0.65
C ARG A 118 -0.10 -15.15 -0.01
N THR A 119 0.39 -15.10 -1.25
CA THR A 119 0.29 -13.90 -2.08
C THR A 119 -0.81 -14.08 -3.12
N ARG A 120 -1.72 -13.11 -3.23
CA ARG A 120 -2.73 -13.04 -4.31
C ARG A 120 -2.59 -11.72 -5.06
N VAL A 121 -2.72 -11.79 -6.38
CA VAL A 121 -2.62 -10.64 -7.27
C VAL A 121 -3.87 -10.48 -8.11
N TRP A 122 -4.34 -9.24 -8.24
CA TRP A 122 -5.39 -8.83 -9.14
C TRP A 122 -4.85 -7.74 -10.07
N LEU A 123 -4.95 -7.98 -11.37
CA LEU A 123 -4.50 -7.06 -12.40
C LEU A 123 -5.68 -6.25 -12.94
N PRO A 124 -5.47 -4.98 -13.34
CA PRO A 124 -6.48 -4.20 -14.03
C PRO A 124 -6.96 -4.89 -15.30
N GLY A 125 -8.28 -4.92 -15.50
CA GLY A 125 -8.91 -5.47 -16.70
C GLY A 125 -9.10 -7.00 -16.72
N GLU A 126 -8.64 -7.74 -15.70
CA GLU A 126 -8.96 -9.17 -15.58
C GLU A 126 -10.36 -9.36 -14.96
N ASP A 127 -11.38 -9.53 -15.80
CA ASP A 127 -12.72 -9.95 -15.39
C ASP A 127 -12.69 -11.45 -15.03
N ARG A 128 -12.52 -11.78 -13.75
CA ARG A 128 -12.57 -13.17 -13.26
C ARG A 128 -14.03 -13.62 -13.15
N ARG A 129 -14.66 -13.91 -14.29
CA ARG A 129 -15.78 -14.85 -14.35
C ARG A 129 -15.22 -16.26 -14.15
N HIS A 130 -15.35 -16.78 -12.93
CA HIS A 130 -15.28 -18.21 -12.63
C HIS A 130 -16.55 -18.62 -11.92
#